data_AF-A0A498LIR9-F1
#
_entry.id   AF-A0A498LIR9-F1
#
_cell.length_a   1.000
_cell.length_b   1.000
_cell.length_c   1.000
_cell.angle_alpha   90.00
_cell.angle_beta   90.00
_cell.angle_gamma   90.00
#
_symmetry.space_group_name_H-M   'P 1'
#
loop_
_entity.id
_entity.type
_entity.pdbx_description
1 polymer ?
#
loop_
_entity_poly.entity_id
_entity_poly.type
_entity_poly.pdbx_seq_one_letter_code
_entity_poly.pdbx_strand_id
1 'polypeptide(L)'
;MGDSEMECFGPAAVYLRKPERERIEAQNTPFDAKTAYFVAEPAEMYLKGTLVSREGGKATVKTLCGKTLTVKEDDIHPMNPPKFDKIEDMAMMTHLSEPAVLFNLKERYAAWMIYTYSGLFCVTVNPYKWLPVYDSVVVAGYRGKKRVEAPPHIFSISDNAYQFMLTDRENQSILITGESGAGKTVNTKRVIQYFATVGAMSGPKKAEPVPGKMQAAMMAEELKKEQDTSAHLERMKKNLEVTVKDLQHRLDEAESLAMKGGKKQLQKLESRVRELEAEVEAEQRRGADAVKGVRKYERRVKELTYQTEEDKKNVIRLQDLVDKLQLKVKAYKRQAEEAEEQANTHLSRYRKVQHEMEEAQERADIAESQVNKLRVKSREAGKSKDEE
;
A
#
# COMPACT_ATOMS: atom_id res chain seq x y z
N MET A 1 -19.06 18.58 17.55
CA MET A 1 -20.20 18.61 16.63
C MET A 1 -21.21 17.56 17.05
N GLY A 2 -22.29 18.00 17.69
CA GLY A 2 -23.38 17.15 18.15
C GLY A 2 -24.50 17.01 17.12
N ASP A 3 -25.52 16.21 17.43
CA ASP A 3 -26.61 15.89 16.50
C ASP A 3 -27.42 17.12 16.03
N SER A 4 -27.49 18.18 16.84
CA SER A 4 -28.21 19.43 16.49
C SER A 4 -27.62 20.15 15.27
N GLU A 5 -26.31 20.07 15.06
CA GLU A 5 -25.65 20.71 13.90
C GLU A 5 -25.96 19.99 12.58
N MET A 6 -26.39 18.73 12.67
CA MET A 6 -26.73 17.90 11.51
C MET A 6 -28.17 18.11 11.02
N GLU A 7 -29.03 18.75 11.82
CA GLU A 7 -30.45 19.01 11.47
C GLU A 7 -30.60 19.81 10.18
N CYS A 8 -29.66 20.71 9.90
CA CYS A 8 -29.66 21.53 8.67
C CYS A 8 -29.51 20.71 7.38
N PHE A 9 -29.14 19.43 7.46
CA PHE A 9 -29.04 18.53 6.31
C PHE A 9 -30.28 17.63 6.13
N GLY A 10 -31.26 17.68 7.05
CA GLY A 10 -32.50 16.92 6.95
C GLY A 10 -32.26 15.42 6.71
N PRO A 11 -32.99 14.78 5.77
CA PRO A 11 -32.82 13.35 5.45
C PRO A 11 -31.41 12.95 5.02
N ALA A 12 -30.58 13.90 4.57
CA ALA A 12 -29.21 13.63 4.14
C ALA A 12 -28.25 13.37 5.31
N ALA A 13 -28.59 13.80 6.54
CA ALA A 13 -27.70 13.80 7.69
C ALA A 13 -27.04 12.43 7.92
N VAL A 14 -27.83 11.35 7.90
CA VAL A 14 -27.37 9.96 8.14
C VAL A 14 -26.38 9.42 7.11
N TYR A 15 -26.32 10.05 5.93
CA TYR A 15 -25.41 9.74 4.83
C TYR A 15 -24.16 10.63 4.83
N LEU A 16 -24.14 11.69 5.64
CA LEU A 16 -23.02 12.62 5.76
C LEU A 16 -22.19 12.33 7.04
N ARG A 17 -22.88 12.11 8.16
CA ARG A 17 -22.27 11.81 9.46
C ARG A 17 -23.19 10.92 10.29
N LYS A 18 -22.62 9.97 11.03
CA LYS A 18 -23.39 9.13 11.95
C LYS A 18 -23.84 9.89 13.21
N PRO A 19 -25.01 9.53 13.78
CA PRO A 19 -25.47 10.09 15.04
C PRO A 19 -24.39 10.00 16.12
N GLU A 20 -24.35 10.98 17.00
CA GLU A 20 -23.39 11.08 18.09
C GLU A 20 -23.38 9.83 18.96
N ARG A 21 -24.56 9.27 19.24
CA ARG A 21 -24.70 8.01 19.98
C ARG A 21 -23.94 6.85 19.32
N GLU A 22 -24.11 6.63 18.02
CA GLU A 22 -23.42 5.56 17.28
C GLU A 22 -21.91 5.81 17.23
N ARG A 23 -21.48 7.07 17.11
CA ARG A 23 -20.05 7.43 17.14
C ARG A 23 -19.45 7.13 18.51
N ILE A 24 -20.09 7.53 19.60
CA ILE A 24 -19.59 7.27 20.96
C ILE A 24 -19.51 5.77 21.22
N GLU A 25 -20.52 5.00 20.82
CA GLU A 25 -20.52 3.54 20.95
C GLU A 25 -19.35 2.91 20.19
N ALA A 26 -19.13 3.31 18.92
CA ALA A 26 -18.00 2.84 18.14
C ALA A 26 -16.65 3.19 18.78
N GLN A 27 -16.49 4.42 19.27
CA GLN A 27 -15.26 4.90 19.91
C GLN A 27 -14.94 4.19 21.23
N ASN A 28 -15.95 3.67 21.92
CA ASN A 28 -15.79 2.93 23.18
C ASN A 28 -15.57 1.42 23.00
N THR A 29 -15.47 0.94 21.76
CA THR A 29 -15.19 -0.48 21.48
C THR A 29 -13.84 -0.89 22.08
N PRO A 30 -13.74 -2.05 22.75
CA PRO A 30 -12.47 -2.54 23.28
C PRO A 30 -11.40 -2.64 22.19
N PHE A 31 -10.20 -2.13 22.48
CA PHE A 31 -9.09 -2.12 21.53
C PHE A 31 -7.76 -2.27 22.26
N ASP A 32 -6.94 -3.21 21.78
CA ASP A 32 -5.58 -3.40 22.25
C ASP A 32 -4.59 -3.03 21.13
N ALA A 33 -3.91 -1.90 21.32
CA ALA A 33 -2.95 -1.37 20.35
C ALA A 33 -1.74 -2.30 20.14
N LYS A 34 -1.42 -3.18 21.09
CA LYS A 34 -0.28 -4.11 20.95
C LYS A 34 -0.60 -5.30 20.06
N THR A 35 -1.89 -5.63 19.91
CA THR A 35 -2.32 -6.85 19.22
C THR A 35 -3.18 -6.58 17.99
N ALA A 36 -3.81 -5.41 17.86
CA ALA A 36 -4.65 -5.06 16.71
C ALA A 36 -3.82 -4.68 15.47
N TYR A 37 -3.79 -5.57 14.48
CA TYR A 37 -3.00 -5.42 13.25
C TYR A 37 -3.82 -5.75 12.00
N PHE A 38 -3.51 -5.06 10.90
CA PHE A 38 -3.80 -5.50 9.55
C PHE A 38 -2.71 -6.46 9.09
N VAL A 39 -3.08 -7.48 8.32
CA VAL A 39 -2.15 -8.46 7.73
C VAL A 39 -2.42 -8.56 6.24
N ALA A 40 -1.36 -8.58 5.43
CA ALA A 40 -1.48 -8.76 3.99
C ALA A 40 -1.96 -10.18 3.65
N GLU A 41 -2.89 -10.29 2.69
CA GLU A 41 -3.43 -11.55 2.21
C GLU A 41 -3.64 -11.49 0.68
N PRO A 42 -3.23 -12.51 -0.09
CA PRO A 42 -3.23 -12.42 -1.56
C PRO A 42 -4.58 -12.22 -2.24
N ALA A 43 -5.69 -12.67 -1.65
CA ALA A 43 -7.02 -12.62 -2.27
C ALA A 43 -7.79 -11.35 -1.92
N GLU A 44 -7.68 -10.87 -0.67
CA GLU A 44 -8.40 -9.71 -0.16
C GLU A 44 -7.51 -8.47 0.07
N MET A 45 -6.24 -8.53 -0.34
CA MET A 45 -5.16 -7.56 -0.10
C MET A 45 -4.78 -7.42 1.37
N TYR A 46 -5.74 -7.08 2.24
CA TYR A 46 -5.52 -6.87 3.67
C TYR A 46 -6.70 -7.36 4.51
N LEU A 47 -6.40 -8.01 5.64
CA LEU A 47 -7.37 -8.47 6.63
C LEU A 47 -7.09 -7.87 8.00
N LYS A 48 -8.13 -7.64 8.79
CA LYS A 48 -8.02 -7.30 10.22
C LYS A 48 -7.73 -8.55 11.04
N GLY A 49 -6.89 -8.45 12.06
CA GLY A 49 -6.59 -9.56 12.94
C GLY A 49 -5.90 -9.17 14.25
N THR A 50 -5.69 -10.19 15.07
CA THR A 50 -4.99 -10.11 16.35
C THR A 50 -3.63 -10.78 16.22
N LEU A 51 -2.56 -10.03 16.46
CA LEU A 51 -1.20 -10.53 16.52
C LEU A 51 -1.06 -11.54 17.67
N VAL A 52 -0.54 -12.73 17.36
CA VAL A 52 -0.35 -13.83 18.32
C VAL A 52 1.12 -13.94 18.72
N SER A 53 2.04 -13.90 17.77
CA SER A 53 3.47 -14.02 18.05
C SER A 53 4.33 -13.29 17.01
N ARG A 54 5.55 -12.93 17.41
CA ARG A 54 6.62 -12.43 16.56
C ARG A 54 7.90 -13.20 16.85
N GLU A 55 8.32 -14.02 15.89
CA GLU A 55 9.49 -14.90 16.04
C GLU A 55 10.23 -14.99 14.71
N GLY A 56 11.57 -14.89 14.76
CA GLY A 56 12.43 -15.11 13.59
C GLY A 56 12.14 -14.20 12.38
N GLY A 57 11.74 -12.93 12.61
CA GLY A 57 11.40 -11.97 11.55
C GLY A 57 10.05 -12.23 10.86
N LYS A 58 9.22 -13.09 11.45
CA LYS A 58 7.86 -13.37 11.00
C LYS A 58 6.84 -13.02 12.09
N ALA A 59 5.66 -12.60 11.65
CA ALA A 59 4.53 -12.31 12.51
C ALA A 59 3.40 -13.29 12.22
N THR A 60 2.81 -13.86 13.28
CA THR A 60 1.62 -14.72 13.18
C THR A 60 0.41 -13.93 13.65
N VAL A 61 -0.56 -13.72 12.76
CA VAL A 61 -1.79 -12.96 13.00
C VAL A 61 -2.99 -13.87 12.82
N LYS A 62 -3.86 -13.91 13.83
CA LYS A 62 -5.17 -14.56 13.76
C LYS A 62 -6.18 -13.56 13.21
N THR A 63 -6.61 -13.76 11.98
CA THR A 63 -7.58 -12.88 11.30
C THR A 63 -8.97 -12.99 11.91
N LEU A 64 -9.78 -11.95 11.76
CA LEU A 64 -11.18 -11.93 12.22
C LEU A 64 -12.08 -12.94 11.48
N CYS A 65 -11.68 -13.40 10.29
CA CYS A 65 -12.37 -14.47 9.56
C CYS A 65 -11.97 -15.89 10.02
N GLY A 66 -11.19 -16.01 11.09
CA GLY A 66 -10.81 -17.28 11.71
C GLY A 66 -9.57 -17.95 11.11
N LYS A 67 -8.97 -17.39 10.06
CA LYS A 67 -7.72 -17.88 9.47
C LYS A 67 -6.51 -17.40 10.28
N THR A 68 -5.49 -18.23 10.43
CA THR A 68 -4.19 -17.83 11.00
C THR A 68 -3.20 -17.67 9.86
N LEU A 69 -2.59 -16.49 9.76
CA LEU A 69 -1.61 -16.16 8.73
C LEU A 69 -0.25 -15.89 9.38
N THR A 70 0.80 -16.51 8.85
CA THR A 70 2.18 -16.22 9.24
C THR A 70 2.88 -15.55 8.06
N VAL A 71 3.17 -14.26 8.21
CA VAL A 71 3.75 -13.41 7.17
C VAL A 71 5.05 -12.77 7.67
N LYS A 72 5.74 -12.01 6.81
CA LYS A 72 6.90 -11.24 7.24
C LYS A 72 6.45 -10.07 8.12
N GLU A 73 7.34 -9.57 8.97
CA GLU A 73 7.02 -8.44 9.85
C GLU A 73 6.66 -7.15 9.07
N ASP A 74 7.20 -6.98 7.86
CA ASP A 74 6.86 -5.84 6.98
C ASP A 74 5.43 -5.93 6.39
N ASP A 75 4.82 -7.12 6.40
CA ASP A 75 3.49 -7.39 5.84
C ASP A 75 2.36 -7.24 6.87
N ILE A 76 2.68 -6.75 8.07
CA ILE A 76 1.71 -6.39 9.10
C ILE A 76 1.73 -4.89 9.39
N HIS A 77 0.55 -4.30 9.58
CA HIS A 77 0.42 -2.86 9.83
C HIS A 77 -0.44 -2.60 11.06
N PRO A 78 -0.04 -1.72 12.00
CA PRO A 78 -0.83 -1.44 13.18
C PRO A 78 -2.19 -0.83 12.82
N MET A 79 -3.24 -1.20 13.56
CA MET A 79 -4.57 -0.62 13.39
C MET A 79 -4.68 0.70 14.17
N ASN A 80 -5.49 1.63 13.65
CA ASN A 80 -5.85 2.82 14.41
C ASN A 80 -6.84 2.48 15.54
N PRO A 81 -6.74 3.15 16.70
CA PRO A 81 -7.71 2.97 17.77
C PRO A 81 -9.12 3.44 17.35
N PRO A 82 -10.19 2.94 18.01
CA PRO A 82 -11.59 3.19 17.61
C PRO A 82 -12.00 4.66 17.62
N LYS A 83 -11.26 5.54 18.31
CA LYS A 83 -11.45 7.01 18.21
C LYS A 83 -11.33 7.55 16.77
N PHE A 84 -10.65 6.82 15.88
CA PHE A 84 -10.50 7.15 14.47
C PHE A 84 -11.46 6.39 13.56
N ASP A 85 -12.41 5.63 14.11
CA ASP A 85 -13.40 4.90 13.32
C ASP A 85 -14.21 5.88 12.45
N LYS A 86 -14.29 5.56 11.14
CA LYS A 86 -14.99 6.36 10.13
C LYS A 86 -14.62 7.84 10.16
N ILE A 87 -13.35 8.18 10.46
CA ILE A 87 -12.93 9.58 10.52
C ILE A 87 -13.16 10.31 9.21
N GLU A 88 -13.54 11.58 9.32
CA GLU A 88 -13.89 12.44 8.19
C GLU A 88 -12.67 12.88 7.38
N ASP A 89 -11.52 13.06 8.03
CA ASP A 89 -10.24 13.34 7.40
C ASP A 89 -9.18 12.31 7.82
N MET A 90 -8.76 11.50 6.86
CA MET A 90 -7.81 10.41 7.09
C MET A 90 -6.41 10.93 7.43
N ALA A 91 -6.07 12.19 7.08
CA ALA A 91 -4.80 12.79 7.48
C ALA A 91 -4.66 12.98 9.00
N MET A 92 -5.76 12.87 9.75
CA MET A 92 -5.77 12.97 11.21
C MET A 92 -5.51 11.63 11.92
N MET A 93 -5.39 10.51 11.19
CA MET A 93 -5.09 9.20 11.77
C MET A 93 -3.66 9.13 12.34
N THR A 94 -3.47 8.33 13.39
CA THR A 94 -2.12 8.09 13.95
C THR A 94 -1.29 7.19 13.03
N HIS A 95 -1.86 6.10 12.55
CA HIS A 95 -1.23 5.19 11.61
C HIS A 95 -1.80 5.45 10.22
N LEU A 96 -1.00 6.10 9.37
CA LEU A 96 -1.38 6.38 7.99
C LEU A 96 -0.70 5.37 7.05
N SER A 97 -1.27 4.17 7.00
CA SER A 97 -0.84 3.07 6.13
C SER A 97 -1.89 2.79 5.05
N GLU A 98 -1.50 2.10 3.99
CA GLU A 98 -2.41 1.66 2.92
C GLU A 98 -3.67 0.94 3.44
N PRO A 99 -3.57 -0.08 4.32
CA PRO A 99 -4.77 -0.72 4.88
C PRO A 99 -5.59 0.22 5.77
N ALA A 100 -4.98 1.16 6.50
CA ALA A 100 -5.73 2.10 7.33
C ALA A 100 -6.63 3.00 6.49
N VAL A 101 -6.11 3.53 5.37
CA VAL A 101 -6.87 4.32 4.40
C VAL A 101 -7.97 3.48 3.76
N LEU A 102 -7.63 2.28 3.28
CA LEU A 102 -8.57 1.35 2.64
C LEU A 102 -9.74 1.01 3.56
N PHE A 103 -9.47 0.61 4.80
CA PHE A 103 -10.53 0.20 5.73
C PHE A 103 -11.40 1.36 6.18
N ASN A 104 -10.86 2.56 6.36
CA ASN A 104 -11.70 3.72 6.68
C ASN A 104 -12.65 4.05 5.53
N LEU A 105 -12.17 4.04 4.28
CA LEU A 105 -13.03 4.22 3.11
C LEU A 105 -14.09 3.11 3.02
N LYS A 106 -13.69 1.84 3.23
CA LYS A 106 -14.58 0.68 3.20
C LYS A 106 -15.69 0.78 4.26
N GLU A 107 -15.35 1.16 5.48
CA GLU A 107 -16.30 1.26 6.59
C GLU A 107 -17.23 2.46 6.48
N ARG A 108 -16.72 3.61 6.01
CA ARG A 108 -17.56 4.76 5.67
C ARG A 108 -18.52 4.44 4.54
N TYR A 109 -18.04 3.79 3.49
CA TYR A 109 -18.86 3.36 2.36
C TYR A 109 -19.94 2.34 2.76
N ALA A 110 -19.60 1.34 3.56
CA ALA A 110 -20.56 0.38 4.10
C ALA A 110 -21.66 1.06 4.94
N ALA A 111 -21.34 2.20 5.53
CA ALA A 111 -22.25 3.04 6.30
C ALA A 111 -22.98 4.09 5.43
N TRP A 112 -22.89 4.00 4.10
CA TRP A 112 -23.43 4.91 3.08
C TRP A 112 -22.89 6.35 3.09
N MET A 113 -21.71 6.56 3.69
CA MET A 113 -20.98 7.84 3.65
C MET A 113 -19.93 7.79 2.53
N ILE A 114 -20.28 8.34 1.36
CA ILE A 114 -19.46 8.21 0.15
C ILE A 114 -18.31 9.22 0.03
N TYR A 115 -18.34 10.27 0.84
CA TYR A 115 -17.33 11.32 0.85
C TYR A 115 -16.43 11.18 2.08
N THR A 116 -15.13 11.26 1.85
CA THR A 116 -14.10 11.23 2.89
C THR A 116 -12.95 12.14 2.48
N TYR A 117 -12.41 12.92 3.41
CA TYR A 117 -11.23 13.71 3.13
C TYR A 117 -9.94 12.93 3.35
N SER A 118 -8.91 13.31 2.61
CA SER A 118 -7.54 12.85 2.79
C SER A 118 -6.60 14.04 2.62
N GLY A 119 -6.35 14.80 3.69
CA GLY A 119 -5.56 16.03 3.60
C GLY A 119 -6.28 17.03 2.70
N LEU A 120 -5.69 17.48 1.59
CA LEU A 120 -6.37 18.41 0.68
C LEU A 120 -7.41 17.72 -0.23
N PHE A 121 -7.36 16.41 -0.37
CA PHE A 121 -8.21 15.67 -1.30
C PHE A 121 -9.60 15.38 -0.72
N CYS A 122 -10.61 15.42 -1.59
CA CYS A 122 -11.94 14.86 -1.31
C CYS A 122 -12.12 13.57 -2.09
N VAL A 123 -12.04 12.44 -1.39
CA VAL A 123 -12.24 11.10 -1.95
C VAL A 123 -13.74 10.84 -2.04
N THR A 124 -14.20 10.42 -3.23
CA THR A 124 -15.59 10.07 -3.50
C THR A 124 -15.67 8.64 -4.00
N VAL A 125 -16.50 7.82 -3.36
CA VAL A 125 -16.78 6.44 -3.79
C VAL A 125 -18.14 6.38 -4.46
N ASN A 126 -18.24 5.78 -5.65
CA ASN A 126 -19.52 5.70 -6.37
C ASN A 126 -20.53 4.84 -5.59
N PRO A 127 -21.69 5.39 -5.14
CA PRO A 127 -22.67 4.65 -4.35
C PRO A 127 -23.42 3.56 -5.11
N TYR A 128 -23.43 3.61 -6.45
CA TYR A 128 -24.32 2.80 -7.30
C TYR A 128 -25.80 2.82 -6.88
N LYS A 129 -26.19 3.85 -6.13
CA LYS A 129 -27.50 4.05 -5.54
C LYS A 129 -27.76 5.54 -5.42
N TRP A 130 -29.01 5.94 -5.62
CA TRP A 130 -29.42 7.31 -5.39
C TRP A 130 -29.42 7.63 -3.89
N LEU A 131 -28.80 8.75 -3.51
CA LEU A 131 -28.74 9.25 -2.14
C LEU A 131 -29.28 10.70 -2.09
N PRO A 132 -30.03 11.10 -1.05
CA PRO A 132 -30.61 12.43 -0.91
C PRO A 132 -29.57 13.52 -0.51
N VAL A 133 -28.29 13.33 -0.83
CA VAL A 133 -27.18 14.22 -0.44
C VAL A 133 -26.99 15.40 -1.39
N TYR A 134 -27.79 15.49 -2.45
CA TYR A 134 -27.69 16.54 -3.48
C TYR A 134 -28.90 17.49 -3.51
N ASP A 135 -29.80 17.37 -2.54
CA ASP A 135 -31.02 18.16 -2.47
C ASP A 135 -30.73 19.61 -2.06
N SER A 136 -31.67 20.52 -2.32
CA SER A 136 -31.52 21.96 -2.06
C SER A 136 -31.25 22.27 -0.58
N VAL A 137 -31.80 21.48 0.34
CA VAL A 137 -31.53 21.59 1.78
C VAL A 137 -30.04 21.38 2.09
N VAL A 138 -29.38 20.46 1.38
CA VAL A 138 -27.95 20.18 1.57
C VAL A 138 -27.11 21.31 0.99
N VAL A 139 -27.50 21.89 -0.16
CA VAL A 139 -26.86 23.08 -0.72
C VAL A 139 -26.86 24.23 0.29
N ALA A 140 -28.03 24.50 0.90
CA ALA A 140 -28.14 25.52 1.94
C ALA A 140 -27.28 25.19 3.18
N GLY A 141 -27.23 23.92 3.58
CA GLY A 141 -26.44 23.44 4.72
C GLY A 141 -24.93 23.56 4.54
N TYR A 142 -24.41 23.61 3.31
CA TYR A 142 -22.97 23.79 3.02
C TYR A 142 -22.55 25.23 2.72
N ARG A 143 -23.51 26.11 2.41
CA ARG A 143 -23.22 27.49 2.01
C ARG A 143 -22.50 28.28 3.11
N GLY A 144 -21.35 28.84 2.80
CA GLY A 144 -20.57 29.70 3.69
C GLY A 144 -19.89 28.95 4.84
N LYS A 145 -19.94 27.61 4.86
CA LYS A 145 -19.31 26.80 5.92
C LYS A 145 -17.87 26.46 5.55
N LYS A 146 -16.98 26.62 6.51
CA LYS A 146 -15.61 26.12 6.39
C LYS A 146 -15.63 24.59 6.37
N ARG A 147 -14.60 24.01 5.76
CA ARG A 147 -14.46 22.56 5.66
C ARG A 147 -14.52 21.82 7.00
N VAL A 148 -14.04 22.43 8.09
CA VAL A 148 -14.09 21.83 9.44
C VAL A 148 -15.47 21.93 10.10
N GLU A 149 -16.34 22.78 9.57
CA GLU A 149 -17.67 23.07 10.11
C GLU A 149 -18.77 22.19 9.50
N ALA A 150 -18.43 21.38 8.50
CA ALA A 150 -19.38 20.53 7.81
C ALA A 150 -18.76 19.16 7.49
N PRO A 151 -19.57 18.08 7.42
CA PRO A 151 -19.07 16.76 7.03
C PRO A 151 -18.46 16.76 5.62
N PRO A 152 -17.63 15.76 5.26
CA PRO A 152 -17.07 15.67 3.92
C PRO A 152 -18.13 15.66 2.82
N HIS A 153 -17.99 16.55 1.84
CA HIS A 153 -18.88 16.61 0.69
C HIS A 153 -18.28 17.42 -0.47
N ILE A 154 -18.73 17.13 -1.70
CA ILE A 154 -18.32 17.90 -2.89
C ILE A 154 -18.80 19.35 -2.88
N PHE A 155 -19.93 19.63 -2.22
CA PHE A 155 -20.41 21.01 -2.03
C PHE A 155 -19.51 21.81 -1.09
N SER A 156 -18.87 21.18 -0.11
CA SER A 156 -17.85 21.88 0.69
C SER A 156 -16.66 22.31 -0.18
N ILE A 157 -16.18 21.44 -1.08
CA ILE A 157 -15.10 21.81 -2.03
C ILE A 157 -15.54 22.94 -2.95
N SER A 158 -16.76 22.87 -3.47
CA SER A 158 -17.33 23.88 -4.36
C SER A 158 -17.50 25.22 -3.64
N ASP A 159 -18.07 25.21 -2.43
CA ASP A 159 -18.30 26.42 -1.64
C ASP A 159 -17.00 27.08 -1.21
N ASN A 160 -16.03 26.31 -0.70
CA ASN A 160 -14.74 26.87 -0.30
C ASN A 160 -13.99 27.47 -1.51
N ALA A 161 -14.06 26.84 -2.69
CA ALA A 161 -13.53 27.45 -3.91
C ALA A 161 -14.26 28.76 -4.26
N TYR A 162 -15.59 28.82 -4.13
CA TYR A 162 -16.33 30.06 -4.36
C TYR A 162 -15.95 31.16 -3.36
N GLN A 163 -15.84 30.83 -2.07
CA GLN A 163 -15.46 31.77 -1.03
C GLN A 163 -14.03 32.28 -1.26
N PHE A 164 -13.05 31.41 -1.50
CA PHE A 164 -11.67 31.81 -1.80
C PHE A 164 -11.58 32.67 -3.06
N MET A 165 -12.35 32.37 -4.11
CA MET A 165 -12.43 33.22 -5.29
C MET A 165 -12.90 34.66 -4.95
N LEU A 166 -13.90 34.81 -4.07
CA LEU A 166 -14.42 36.12 -3.69
C LEU A 166 -13.50 36.86 -2.71
N THR A 167 -12.91 36.13 -1.75
CA THR A 167 -12.03 36.68 -0.71
C THR A 167 -10.67 37.04 -1.26
N ASP A 168 -10.01 36.11 -1.95
CA ASP A 168 -8.63 36.26 -2.42
C ASP A 168 -8.56 36.94 -3.79
N ARG A 169 -9.70 37.01 -4.51
CA ARG A 169 -9.83 37.58 -5.86
C ARG A 169 -8.94 36.86 -6.89
N GLU A 170 -8.72 35.57 -6.70
CA GLU A 170 -7.94 34.72 -7.59
C GLU A 170 -8.80 33.63 -8.23
N ASN A 171 -8.44 33.24 -9.46
CA ASN A 171 -9.11 32.17 -10.18
C ASN A 171 -8.89 30.83 -9.46
N GLN A 172 -9.96 30.06 -9.29
CA GLN A 172 -9.93 28.77 -8.62
C GLN A 172 -10.12 27.62 -9.61
N SER A 173 -9.58 26.45 -9.29
CA SER A 173 -9.74 25.24 -10.10
C SER A 173 -10.10 24.04 -9.22
N ILE A 174 -10.98 23.16 -9.74
CA ILE A 174 -11.37 21.91 -9.09
C ILE A 174 -11.02 20.77 -10.05
N LEU A 175 -9.99 19.98 -9.72
CA LEU A 175 -9.53 18.85 -10.52
C LEU A 175 -10.24 17.57 -10.09
N ILE A 176 -11.03 16.97 -10.98
CA ILE A 176 -11.80 15.74 -10.73
C ILE A 176 -11.17 14.59 -11.53
N THR A 177 -10.49 13.68 -10.84
CA THR A 177 -9.79 12.53 -11.44
C THR A 177 -10.45 11.19 -11.06
N GLY A 178 -10.02 10.10 -11.70
CA GLY A 178 -10.53 8.76 -11.46
C GLY A 178 -10.64 7.93 -12.74
N GLU A 179 -10.82 6.62 -12.60
CA GLU A 179 -10.98 5.70 -13.72
C GLU A 179 -12.34 5.87 -14.44
N SER A 180 -12.53 5.16 -15.55
CA SER A 180 -13.83 5.10 -16.21
C SER A 180 -14.89 4.52 -15.26
N GLY A 181 -16.09 5.10 -15.23
CA GLY A 181 -17.16 4.67 -14.31
C GLY A 181 -17.02 5.17 -12.86
N ALA A 182 -15.93 5.82 -12.48
CA ALA A 182 -15.72 6.34 -11.12
C ALA A 182 -16.66 7.51 -10.72
N GLY A 183 -17.41 8.08 -11.66
CA GLY A 183 -18.37 9.16 -11.38
C GLY A 183 -17.84 10.58 -11.61
N LYS A 184 -16.73 10.76 -12.33
CA LYS A 184 -16.16 12.08 -12.66
C LYS A 184 -17.18 13.05 -13.25
N THR A 185 -17.83 12.66 -14.36
CA THR A 185 -18.82 13.48 -15.07
C THR A 185 -20.02 13.86 -14.21
N VAL A 186 -20.47 12.95 -13.32
CA VAL A 186 -21.57 13.22 -12.39
C VAL A 186 -21.15 14.29 -11.38
N ASN A 187 -19.97 14.12 -10.76
CA ASN A 187 -19.44 15.09 -9.82
C ASN A 187 -19.19 16.46 -10.48
N THR A 188 -18.66 16.52 -11.70
CA THR A 188 -18.53 17.78 -12.46
C THR A 188 -19.87 18.49 -12.63
N LYS A 189 -20.93 17.75 -13.00
CA LYS A 189 -22.28 18.32 -13.11
C LYS A 189 -22.79 18.86 -11.77
N ARG A 190 -22.51 18.16 -10.65
CA ARG A 190 -22.90 18.62 -9.31
C ARG A 190 -22.20 19.89 -8.89
N VAL A 191 -20.91 20.03 -9.18
CA VAL A 191 -20.13 21.26 -8.92
C VAL A 191 -20.72 22.44 -9.70
N ILE A 192 -20.99 22.26 -11.00
CA ILE A 192 -21.58 23.31 -11.84
C ILE A 192 -22.99 23.69 -11.33
N GLN A 193 -23.82 22.70 -10.99
CA GLN A 193 -25.15 22.93 -10.44
C GLN A 193 -25.11 23.71 -9.12
N TYR A 194 -24.12 23.41 -8.26
CA TYR A 194 -23.91 24.14 -7.01
C TYR A 194 -23.63 25.62 -7.28
N PHE A 195 -22.67 25.93 -8.15
CA PHE A 195 -22.34 27.32 -8.50
C PHE A 195 -23.52 28.07 -9.13
N ALA A 196 -24.28 27.41 -10.01
CA ALA A 196 -25.47 28.01 -10.61
C ALA A 196 -26.51 28.39 -9.53
N THR A 197 -26.70 27.53 -8.53
CA THR A 197 -27.66 27.76 -7.44
C THR A 197 -27.20 28.88 -6.51
N VAL A 198 -25.95 28.84 -6.05
CA VAL A 198 -25.42 29.85 -5.12
C VAL A 198 -25.24 31.22 -5.79
N GLY A 199 -24.79 31.24 -7.05
CA GLY A 199 -24.60 32.48 -7.82
C GLY A 199 -25.92 33.20 -8.13
N ALA A 200 -27.00 32.46 -8.42
CA ALA A 200 -28.32 33.05 -8.68
C ALA A 200 -28.97 33.72 -7.46
N MET A 201 -28.55 33.36 -6.24
CA MET A 201 -29.12 33.89 -4.99
C MET A 201 -28.53 35.23 -4.51
N SER A 202 -27.56 35.81 -5.24
CA SER A 202 -26.78 36.99 -4.80
C SER A 202 -27.24 38.33 -5.42
N GLY A 203 -28.52 38.48 -5.80
CA GLY A 203 -29.06 39.73 -6.38
C GLY A 203 -29.34 40.85 -5.35
N PRO A 204 -29.21 42.16 -5.72
CA PRO A 204 -29.32 43.28 -4.78
C PRO A 204 -30.78 43.63 -4.38
N LYS A 205 -31.04 43.82 -3.07
CA LYS A 205 -32.33 44.31 -2.52
C LYS A 205 -32.35 45.85 -2.41
N LYS A 206 -33.42 46.52 -2.89
CA LYS A 206 -33.71 47.96 -2.75
C LYS A 206 -34.68 48.25 -1.59
N ALA A 207 -34.55 49.42 -0.95
CA ALA A 207 -35.44 49.95 0.09
C ALA A 207 -36.07 51.30 -0.34
N GLU A 208 -37.29 51.60 0.15
CA GLU A 208 -38.04 52.86 -0.07
C GLU A 208 -38.24 53.66 1.24
N PRO A 209 -38.37 55.02 1.20
CA PRO A 209 -38.67 55.86 2.36
C PRO A 209 -40.05 56.59 2.32
N VAL A 210 -40.55 57.08 3.47
CA VAL A 210 -41.78 57.89 3.60
C VAL A 210 -41.48 59.27 4.25
N PRO A 211 -42.11 60.40 3.83
CA PRO A 211 -41.82 61.77 4.29
C PRO A 211 -42.88 62.40 5.24
N GLY A 212 -42.52 63.56 5.85
CA GLY A 212 -43.27 64.38 6.84
C GLY A 212 -44.47 65.18 6.29
N LYS A 213 -45.04 66.25 6.86
CA LYS A 213 -44.78 67.28 7.91
C LYS A 213 -46.13 68.05 8.08
N MET A 214 -46.42 68.74 9.21
CA MET A 214 -47.00 70.12 9.25
C MET A 214 -47.21 70.65 10.70
N GLN A 215 -46.68 71.85 11.04
CA GLN A 215 -47.38 72.93 11.78
C GLN A 215 -46.45 74.12 12.09
N ALA A 216 -46.73 75.27 11.45
CA ALA A 216 -45.82 76.41 11.28
C ALA A 216 -45.70 77.41 12.45
N ALA A 217 -46.37 77.17 13.59
CA ALA A 217 -46.32 78.08 14.75
C ALA A 217 -45.42 77.56 15.90
N MET A 218 -45.35 76.24 16.11
CA MET A 218 -44.26 75.64 16.92
C MET A 218 -42.92 75.77 16.19
N MET A 219 -42.95 75.78 14.85
CA MET A 219 -41.75 75.94 14.02
C MET A 219 -40.93 77.18 14.33
N ALA A 220 -41.46 78.31 14.80
CA ALA A 220 -40.62 79.49 15.00
C ALA A 220 -39.73 79.39 16.25
N GLU A 221 -40.27 78.84 17.33
CA GLU A 221 -39.54 78.61 18.59
C GLU A 221 -38.72 77.32 18.53
N GLU A 222 -39.24 76.28 17.87
CA GLU A 222 -38.47 75.10 17.45
C GLU A 222 -37.34 75.49 16.52
N LEU A 223 -37.53 76.36 15.52
CA LEU A 223 -36.46 76.78 14.59
C LEU A 223 -35.33 77.52 15.30
N LYS A 224 -35.63 78.28 16.37
CA LYS A 224 -34.58 78.94 17.16
C LYS A 224 -33.78 77.93 17.98
N LYS A 225 -34.45 76.99 18.67
CA LYS A 225 -33.77 75.86 19.33
C LYS A 225 -33.03 74.98 18.34
N GLU A 226 -33.61 74.76 17.16
CA GLU A 226 -33.07 73.95 16.08
C GLU A 226 -31.86 74.63 15.46
N GLN A 227 -31.85 75.96 15.31
CA GLN A 227 -30.69 76.76 14.92
C GLN A 227 -29.56 76.67 15.95
N ASP A 228 -29.85 76.79 17.24
CA ASP A 228 -28.84 76.65 18.30
C ASP A 228 -28.28 75.21 18.34
N THR A 229 -29.15 74.19 18.20
CA THR A 229 -28.69 72.80 18.08
C THR A 229 -27.92 72.56 16.78
N SER A 230 -28.30 73.18 15.67
CA SER A 230 -27.60 73.09 14.39
C SER A 230 -26.22 73.69 14.50
N ALA A 231 -26.08 74.87 15.12
CA ALA A 231 -24.78 75.51 15.35
C ALA A 231 -23.88 74.69 16.29
N HIS A 232 -24.45 73.95 17.25
CA HIS A 232 -23.71 73.01 18.08
C HIS A 232 -23.30 71.75 17.29
N LEU A 233 -24.23 71.17 16.54
CA LEU A 233 -23.99 70.00 15.68
C LEU A 233 -22.96 70.30 14.59
N GLU A 234 -22.94 71.51 14.06
CA GLU A 234 -21.99 71.94 13.04
C GLU A 234 -20.57 72.11 13.61
N ARG A 235 -20.46 72.58 14.87
CA ARG A 235 -19.20 72.55 15.63
C ARG A 235 -18.73 71.13 15.94
N MET A 236 -19.62 70.25 16.39
CA MET A 236 -19.30 68.83 16.60
C MET A 236 -18.88 68.13 15.31
N LYS A 237 -19.59 68.39 14.20
CA LYS A 237 -19.28 67.87 12.87
C LYS A 237 -17.88 68.30 12.44
N LYS A 238 -17.53 69.59 12.60
CA LYS A 238 -16.20 70.10 12.25
C LYS A 238 -15.09 69.44 13.09
N ASN A 239 -15.35 69.20 14.38
CA ASN A 239 -14.41 68.46 15.23
C ASN A 239 -14.27 66.99 14.79
N LEU A 240 -15.38 66.31 14.48
CA LEU A 240 -15.38 64.94 13.97
C LEU A 240 -14.69 64.83 12.62
N GLU A 241 -14.86 65.82 11.72
CA GLU A 241 -14.16 65.87 10.43
C GLU A 241 -12.64 65.96 10.61
N VAL A 242 -12.17 66.72 11.61
CA VAL A 242 -10.75 66.78 11.96
C VAL A 242 -10.27 65.45 12.53
N THR A 243 -11.02 64.83 13.44
CA THR A 243 -10.68 63.51 13.99
C THR A 243 -10.64 62.42 12.92
N VAL A 244 -11.60 62.42 11.99
CA VAL A 244 -11.64 61.48 10.86
C VAL A 244 -10.41 61.67 9.97
N LYS A 245 -10.01 62.91 9.68
CA LYS A 245 -8.78 63.19 8.91
C LYS A 245 -7.52 62.69 9.62
N ASP A 246 -7.40 62.89 10.93
CA ASP A 246 -6.25 62.40 11.71
C ASP A 246 -6.21 60.86 11.72
N LEU A 247 -7.35 60.20 11.92
CA LEU A 247 -7.47 58.74 11.87
C LEU A 247 -7.16 58.18 10.48
N GLN A 248 -7.59 58.85 9.42
CA GLN A 248 -7.28 58.47 8.04
C GLN A 248 -5.78 58.53 7.79
N HIS A 249 -5.10 59.59 8.25
CA HIS A 249 -3.66 59.73 8.08
C HIS A 249 -2.89 58.63 8.83
N ARG A 250 -3.29 58.32 10.07
CA ARG A 250 -2.70 57.21 10.84
C ARG A 250 -2.94 55.84 10.21
N LEU A 251 -4.10 55.66 9.58
CA LEU A 251 -4.41 54.44 8.83
C LEU A 251 -3.47 54.31 7.62
N ASP A 252 -3.31 55.36 6.83
CA ASP A 252 -2.43 55.38 5.65
C ASP A 252 -0.96 55.09 6.04
N GLU A 253 -0.49 55.63 7.17
CA GLU A 253 0.86 55.36 7.70
C GLU A 253 1.02 53.89 8.13
N ALA A 254 0.03 53.33 8.83
CA ALA A 254 0.04 51.94 9.26
C ALA A 254 0.00 50.97 8.08
N GLU A 255 -0.81 51.25 7.06
CA GLU A 255 -0.89 50.48 5.81
C GLU A 255 0.45 50.49 5.04
N SER A 256 1.09 51.66 4.93
CA SER A 256 2.39 51.80 4.26
C SER A 256 3.49 50.99 4.95
N LEU A 257 3.49 50.96 6.30
CA LEU A 257 4.42 50.16 7.09
C LEU A 257 4.16 48.65 6.93
N ALA A 258 2.90 48.22 7.00
CA ALA A 258 2.52 46.82 6.82
C ALA A 258 2.89 46.30 5.41
N MET A 259 2.65 47.11 4.37
CA MET A 259 2.95 46.76 2.98
C MET A 259 4.46 46.60 2.73
N LYS A 260 5.31 47.44 3.34
CA LYS A 260 6.78 47.34 3.20
C LYS A 260 7.34 46.09 3.89
N GLY A 261 6.79 45.70 5.05
CA GLY A 261 7.19 44.49 5.77
C GLY A 261 6.73 43.21 5.07
N GLY A 262 5.46 43.16 4.66
CA GLY A 262 4.86 42.01 3.99
C GLY A 262 5.52 41.69 2.66
N LYS A 263 5.82 42.69 1.84
CA LYS A 263 6.43 42.48 0.51
C LYS A 263 7.80 41.79 0.57
N LYS A 264 8.64 42.14 1.56
CA LYS A 264 9.95 41.49 1.75
C LYS A 264 9.82 40.05 2.21
N GLN A 265 8.87 39.75 3.09
CA GLN A 265 8.60 38.39 3.53
C GLN A 265 8.04 37.53 2.41
N LEU A 266 7.10 38.09 1.61
CA LEU A 266 6.54 37.43 0.43
C LEU A 266 7.64 37.07 -0.56
N GLN A 267 8.52 38.02 -0.91
CA GLN A 267 9.62 37.76 -1.86
C GLN A 267 10.58 36.66 -1.36
N LYS A 268 10.82 36.57 -0.05
CA LYS A 268 11.64 35.51 0.55
C LYS A 268 10.95 34.15 0.53
N LEU A 269 9.62 34.13 0.68
CA LEU A 269 8.83 32.90 0.55
C LEU A 269 8.79 32.45 -0.91
N GLU A 270 8.57 33.36 -1.85
CA GLU A 270 8.58 33.09 -3.30
C GLU A 270 9.93 32.51 -3.76
N SER A 271 11.06 33.06 -3.29
CA SER A 271 12.39 32.51 -3.63
C SER A 271 12.56 31.09 -3.11
N ARG A 272 12.10 30.83 -1.88
CA ARG A 272 12.19 29.51 -1.25
C ARG A 272 11.26 28.50 -1.91
N VAL A 273 10.08 28.92 -2.38
CA VAL A 273 9.19 28.07 -3.19
C VAL A 273 9.89 27.65 -4.48
N ARG A 274 10.52 28.59 -5.21
CA ARG A 274 11.26 28.25 -6.44
C ARG A 274 12.43 27.30 -6.20
N GLU A 275 13.18 27.49 -5.11
CA GLU A 275 14.27 26.58 -4.73
C GLU A 275 13.74 25.17 -4.46
N LEU A 276 12.66 25.05 -3.68
CA LEU A 276 12.03 23.76 -3.37
C LEU A 276 11.44 23.09 -4.61
N GLU A 277 10.84 23.86 -5.53
CA GLU A 277 10.35 23.34 -6.82
C GLU A 277 11.49 22.75 -7.66
N ALA A 278 12.65 23.43 -7.72
CA ALA A 278 13.82 22.93 -8.43
C ALA A 278 14.41 21.67 -7.78
N GLU A 279 14.44 21.59 -6.45
CA GLU A 279 14.86 20.38 -5.73
C GLU A 279 13.92 19.20 -6.00
N VAL A 280 12.59 19.44 -5.99
CA VAL A 280 11.60 18.41 -6.31
C VAL A 280 11.78 17.91 -7.74
N GLU A 281 12.02 18.79 -8.71
CA GLU A 281 12.25 18.38 -10.10
C GLU A 281 13.54 17.56 -10.24
N ALA A 282 14.61 17.95 -9.55
CA ALA A 282 15.86 17.20 -9.52
C ALA A 282 15.70 15.82 -8.87
N GLU A 283 14.91 15.73 -7.80
CA GLU A 283 14.60 14.47 -7.12
C GLU A 283 13.74 13.55 -8.00
N GLN A 284 12.76 14.11 -8.70
CA GLN A 284 11.95 13.36 -9.67
C GLN A 284 12.79 12.78 -10.80
N ARG A 285 13.76 13.55 -11.34
CA ARG A 285 14.71 13.04 -12.34
C ARG A 285 15.57 11.91 -11.79
N ARG A 286 16.13 12.06 -10.57
CA ARG A 286 16.89 10.99 -9.90
C ARG A 286 16.05 9.74 -9.66
N GLY A 287 14.80 9.91 -9.23
CA GLY A 287 13.85 8.82 -9.04
C GLY A 287 13.55 8.08 -10.35
N ALA A 288 13.37 8.80 -11.46
CA ALA A 288 13.14 8.20 -12.76
C ALA A 288 14.33 7.33 -13.23
N ASP A 289 15.57 7.77 -13.00
CA ASP A 289 16.76 7.00 -13.35
C ASP A 289 16.98 5.81 -12.42
N ALA A 290 16.66 5.93 -11.13
CA ALA A 290 16.65 4.81 -10.20
C ALA A 290 15.66 3.72 -10.64
N VAL A 291 14.44 4.09 -11.07
CA VAL A 291 13.44 3.15 -11.60
C VAL A 291 13.92 2.43 -12.85
N LYS A 292 14.62 3.11 -13.77
CA LYS A 292 15.26 2.44 -14.92
C LYS A 292 16.32 1.43 -14.47
N GLY A 293 17.12 1.78 -13.45
CA GLY A 293 18.09 0.88 -12.82
C GLY A 293 17.42 -0.37 -12.26
N VAL A 294 16.36 -0.21 -11.47
CA VAL A 294 15.57 -1.34 -10.91
C VAL A 294 15.09 -2.26 -12.02
N ARG A 295 14.48 -1.73 -13.08
CA ARG A 295 14.00 -2.54 -14.22
C ARG A 295 15.12 -3.32 -14.92
N LYS A 296 16.34 -2.77 -14.98
CA LYS A 296 17.52 -3.47 -15.52
C LYS A 296 17.93 -4.63 -14.62
N TYR A 297 17.98 -4.42 -13.30
CA TYR A 297 18.30 -5.47 -12.34
C TYR A 297 17.23 -6.56 -12.29
N GLU A 298 15.94 -6.22 -12.37
CA GLU A 298 14.84 -7.19 -12.45
C GLU A 298 14.98 -8.12 -13.67
N ARG A 299 15.33 -7.59 -14.84
CA ARG A 299 15.61 -8.42 -16.02
C ARG A 299 16.78 -9.35 -15.78
N ARG A 300 17.86 -8.86 -15.16
CA ARG A 300 19.04 -9.67 -14.85
C ARG A 300 18.74 -10.78 -13.85
N VAL A 301 17.91 -10.52 -12.84
CA VAL A 301 17.45 -11.53 -11.87
C VAL A 301 16.64 -12.62 -12.57
N LYS A 302 15.73 -12.26 -13.47
CA LYS A 302 14.95 -13.25 -14.24
C LYS A 302 15.84 -14.14 -15.11
N GLU A 303 16.83 -13.55 -15.80
CA GLU A 303 17.80 -14.29 -16.60
C GLU A 303 18.64 -15.25 -15.76
N LEU A 304 19.17 -14.80 -14.62
CA LEU A 304 19.93 -15.64 -13.69
C LEU A 304 19.08 -16.76 -13.07
N THR A 305 17.80 -16.49 -12.81
CA THR A 305 16.86 -17.49 -12.30
C THR A 305 16.64 -18.58 -13.32
N TYR A 306 16.40 -18.22 -14.58
CA TYR A 306 16.24 -19.19 -15.68
C TYR A 306 17.51 -20.04 -15.86
N GLN A 307 18.69 -19.40 -15.86
CA GLN A 307 19.97 -20.12 -15.93
C GLN A 307 20.11 -21.12 -14.77
N THR A 308 19.78 -20.70 -13.55
CA THR A 308 19.86 -21.57 -12.36
C THR A 308 18.90 -22.77 -12.46
N GLU A 309 17.70 -22.59 -13.02
CA GLU A 309 16.77 -23.70 -13.26
C GLU A 309 17.28 -24.67 -14.32
N GLU A 310 17.91 -24.17 -15.38
CA GLU A 310 18.52 -25.00 -16.41
C GLU A 310 19.71 -25.80 -15.86
N ASP A 311 20.59 -25.15 -15.10
CA ASP A 311 21.72 -25.79 -14.44
C ASP A 311 21.26 -26.86 -13.44
N LYS A 312 20.20 -26.61 -12.67
CA LYS A 312 19.60 -27.64 -11.79
C LYS A 312 19.12 -28.85 -12.57
N LYS A 313 18.46 -28.67 -13.71
CA LYS A 313 18.02 -29.79 -14.57
C LYS A 313 19.22 -30.56 -15.11
N ASN A 314 20.29 -29.87 -15.50
CA ASN A 314 21.53 -30.50 -15.97
C ASN A 314 22.22 -31.30 -14.86
N VAL A 315 22.29 -30.76 -13.64
CA VAL A 315 22.85 -31.46 -12.47
C VAL A 315 22.05 -32.73 -12.17
N ILE A 316 20.72 -32.68 -12.20
CA ILE A 316 19.87 -33.87 -11.99
C ILE A 316 20.16 -34.95 -13.04
N ARG A 317 20.25 -34.57 -14.33
CA ARG A 317 20.59 -35.52 -15.41
C ARG A 317 21.98 -36.14 -15.24
N LEU A 318 22.96 -35.34 -14.79
CA LEU A 318 24.31 -35.83 -14.52
C LEU A 318 24.32 -36.80 -13.33
N GLN A 319 23.55 -36.52 -12.27
CA GLN A 319 23.41 -37.41 -11.13
C GLN A 319 22.82 -38.76 -11.54
N ASP A 320 21.74 -38.77 -12.34
CA ASP A 320 21.15 -39.99 -12.88
C ASP A 320 22.15 -40.82 -13.70
N LEU A 321 23.03 -40.15 -14.46
CA LEU A 321 24.08 -40.83 -15.24
C LEU A 321 25.15 -41.42 -14.32
N VAL A 322 25.58 -40.68 -13.29
CA VAL A 322 26.53 -41.17 -12.29
C VAL A 322 25.97 -42.40 -11.59
N ASP A 323 24.71 -42.37 -11.16
CA ASP A 323 24.07 -43.49 -10.46
C ASP A 323 23.99 -44.73 -11.36
N LYS A 324 23.64 -44.56 -12.65
CA LYS A 324 23.66 -45.66 -13.64
C LYS A 324 25.05 -46.23 -13.85
N LEU A 325 26.08 -45.38 -13.93
CA LEU A 325 27.47 -45.83 -14.08
C LEU A 325 27.95 -46.56 -12.82
N GLN A 326 27.61 -46.08 -11.63
CA GLN A 326 27.93 -46.75 -10.37
C GLN A 326 27.28 -48.15 -10.29
N LEU A 327 26.03 -48.30 -10.74
CA LEU A 327 25.38 -49.61 -10.83
C LEU A 327 26.11 -50.55 -11.80
N LYS A 328 26.55 -50.06 -12.96
CA LYS A 328 27.36 -50.85 -13.91
C LYS A 328 28.70 -51.26 -13.32
N VAL A 329 29.39 -50.35 -12.63
CA VAL A 329 30.67 -50.67 -11.95
C VAL A 329 30.46 -51.77 -10.91
N LYS A 330 29.39 -51.70 -10.10
CA LYS A 330 29.06 -52.77 -9.14
C LYS A 330 28.78 -54.10 -9.83
N ALA A 331 28.04 -54.10 -10.95
CA ALA A 331 27.76 -55.31 -11.72
C ALA A 331 29.03 -55.93 -12.31
N TYR A 332 29.90 -55.13 -12.93
CA TYR A 332 31.17 -55.61 -13.48
C TYR A 332 32.12 -56.12 -12.39
N LYS A 333 32.14 -55.47 -11.22
CA LYS A 333 32.94 -55.95 -10.09
C LYS A 333 32.48 -57.34 -9.64
N ARG A 334 31.17 -57.53 -9.46
CA ARG A 334 30.60 -58.84 -9.12
C ARG A 334 30.89 -59.90 -10.17
N GLN A 335 30.77 -59.54 -11.45
CA GLN A 335 31.06 -60.46 -12.56
C GLN A 335 32.55 -60.86 -12.60
N ALA A 336 33.45 -59.94 -12.27
CA ALA A 336 34.88 -60.23 -12.14
C ALA A 336 35.17 -61.16 -10.96
N GLU A 337 34.54 -60.91 -9.79
CA GLU A 337 34.65 -61.78 -8.60
C GLU A 337 34.14 -63.20 -8.89
N GLU A 338 32.98 -63.34 -9.55
CA GLU A 338 32.41 -64.65 -9.94
C GLU A 338 33.33 -65.39 -10.95
N ALA A 339 33.93 -64.68 -11.90
CA ALA A 339 34.87 -65.26 -12.87
C ALA A 339 36.18 -65.71 -12.20
N GLU A 340 36.68 -64.95 -11.22
CA GLU A 340 37.87 -65.30 -10.44
C GLU A 340 37.62 -66.57 -9.60
N GLU A 341 36.44 -66.69 -8.97
CA GLU A 341 36.06 -67.88 -8.21
C GLU A 341 35.96 -69.13 -9.09
N GLN A 342 35.39 -68.99 -10.30
CA GLN A 342 35.36 -70.08 -11.28
C GLN A 342 36.77 -70.48 -11.73
N ALA A 343 37.64 -69.51 -12.04
CA ALA A 343 39.02 -69.78 -12.44
C ALA A 343 39.80 -70.50 -11.32
N ASN A 344 39.63 -70.09 -10.07
CA ASN A 344 40.25 -70.75 -8.91
C ASN A 344 39.74 -72.19 -8.73
N THR A 345 38.44 -72.41 -8.95
CA THR A 345 37.84 -73.76 -8.91
C THR A 345 38.41 -74.66 -10.01
N HIS A 346 38.53 -74.14 -11.23
CA HIS A 346 39.13 -74.86 -12.36
C HIS A 346 40.61 -75.18 -12.09
N LEU A 347 41.37 -74.22 -11.57
CA LEU A 347 42.78 -74.40 -11.25
C LEU A 347 42.99 -75.46 -10.15
N SER A 348 42.14 -75.49 -9.14
CA SER A 348 42.16 -76.52 -8.09
C SER A 348 41.89 -77.92 -8.65
N ARG A 349 40.86 -78.05 -9.52
CA ARG A 349 40.57 -79.32 -10.21
C ARG A 349 41.72 -79.75 -11.11
N TYR A 350 42.32 -78.81 -11.86
CA TYR A 350 43.46 -79.08 -12.71
C TYR A 350 44.65 -79.63 -11.91
N ARG A 351 45.01 -78.98 -10.79
CA ARG A 351 46.08 -79.46 -9.90
C ARG A 351 45.81 -80.86 -9.36
N LYS A 352 44.55 -81.18 -9.01
CA LYS A 352 44.16 -82.51 -8.54
C LYS A 352 44.34 -83.56 -9.64
N VAL A 353 43.82 -83.30 -10.83
CA VAL A 353 43.95 -84.22 -11.98
C VAL A 353 45.42 -84.39 -12.38
N GLN A 354 46.20 -83.31 -12.33
CA GLN A 354 47.63 -83.37 -12.59
C GLN A 354 48.35 -84.28 -11.59
N HIS A 355 48.05 -84.17 -10.29
CA HIS A 355 48.61 -85.05 -9.27
C HIS A 355 48.19 -86.52 -9.48
N GLU A 356 46.92 -86.79 -9.77
CA GLU A 356 46.43 -88.14 -10.07
C GLU A 356 47.09 -88.75 -11.31
N MET A 357 47.38 -87.91 -12.33
CA MET A 357 48.10 -88.30 -13.53
C MET A 357 49.57 -88.64 -13.20
N GLU A 358 50.25 -87.79 -12.42
CA GLU A 358 51.63 -88.04 -11.97
C GLU A 358 51.72 -89.35 -11.18
N GLU A 359 50.80 -89.63 -10.26
CA GLU A 359 50.73 -90.91 -9.53
C GLU A 359 50.46 -92.10 -10.46
N ALA A 360 49.59 -91.95 -11.46
CA ALA A 360 49.33 -92.99 -12.44
C ALA A 360 50.56 -93.26 -13.32
N GLN A 361 51.29 -92.22 -13.71
CA GLN A 361 52.53 -92.29 -14.47
C GLN A 361 53.60 -93.06 -13.68
N GLU A 362 53.83 -92.68 -12.41
CA GLU A 362 54.79 -93.39 -11.54
C GLU A 362 54.43 -94.87 -11.37
N ARG A 363 53.14 -95.19 -11.18
CA ARG A 363 52.68 -96.59 -11.12
C ARG A 363 52.94 -97.34 -12.43
N ALA A 364 52.70 -96.71 -13.57
CA ALA A 364 52.97 -97.30 -14.88
C ALA A 364 54.48 -97.56 -15.07
N ASP A 365 55.33 -96.60 -14.73
CA ASP A 365 56.79 -96.72 -14.82
C ASP A 365 57.33 -97.85 -13.93
N ILE A 366 56.79 -98.01 -12.71
CA ILE A 366 57.12 -99.13 -11.82
C ILE A 366 56.71 -100.46 -12.46
N ALA A 367 55.50 -100.55 -13.02
CA ALA A 367 55.01 -101.76 -13.68
C ALA A 367 55.84 -102.11 -14.90
N GLU A 368 56.19 -101.14 -15.76
CA GLU A 368 57.08 -101.34 -16.91
C GLU A 368 58.46 -101.81 -16.48
N SER A 369 59.03 -101.22 -15.42
CA SER A 369 60.31 -101.64 -14.84
C SER A 369 60.25 -103.10 -14.35
N GLN A 370 59.17 -103.49 -13.67
CA GLN A 370 58.96 -104.88 -13.24
C GLN A 370 58.84 -105.85 -14.43
N VAL A 371 58.06 -105.47 -15.45
CA VAL A 371 57.92 -106.27 -16.69
C VAL A 371 59.26 -106.40 -17.40
N ASN A 372 60.05 -105.33 -17.50
CA ASN A 372 61.38 -105.37 -18.08
C ASN A 372 62.33 -106.28 -17.28
N LYS A 373 62.31 -106.22 -15.94
CA LYS A 373 63.07 -107.17 -15.09
C LYS A 373 62.65 -108.62 -15.34
N LEU A 374 61.35 -108.90 -15.46
CA LEU A 374 60.85 -110.24 -15.78
C LEU A 374 61.26 -110.70 -17.19
N ARG A 375 61.23 -109.80 -18.18
CA ARG A 375 61.71 -110.07 -19.54
C ARG A 375 63.21 -110.39 -19.58
N VAL A 376 64.03 -109.65 -18.83
CA VAL A 376 65.48 -109.92 -18.71
C VAL A 376 65.71 -111.27 -18.04
N LYS A 377 65.05 -111.55 -16.91
CA LYS A 377 65.12 -112.87 -16.25
C LYS A 377 64.69 -114.01 -17.17
N SER A 378 63.63 -113.82 -17.97
CA SER A 378 63.17 -114.82 -18.93
C SER A 378 64.17 -115.03 -20.07
N ARG A 379 64.95 -114.01 -20.47
CA ARG A 379 66.05 -114.15 -21.45
C ARG A 379 67.26 -114.85 -20.85
N GLU A 380 67.60 -114.58 -19.58
CA GLU A 380 68.68 -115.27 -18.87
C GLU A 380 68.36 -116.75 -18.61
N ALA A 381 67.11 -117.06 -18.22
CA ALA A 381 66.62 -118.44 -18.07
C ALA A 381 66.51 -119.21 -19.41
N GLY A 382 66.45 -118.48 -20.54
CA GLY A 382 66.55 -119.06 -21.87
C GLY A 382 67.98 -119.41 -22.27
N LYS A 383 68.97 -118.58 -21.87
CA LYS A 383 70.40 -118.86 -22.14
C LYS A 383 70.96 -120.02 -21.33
N SER A 384 70.47 -120.25 -20.11
CA SER A 384 70.91 -121.39 -19.29
C SER A 384 70.32 -122.75 -19.72
N LYS A 385 69.45 -122.77 -20.73
CA LYS A 385 68.97 -124.02 -21.37
C LYS A 385 69.74 -124.43 -22.62
N ASP A 386 70.61 -123.55 -23.15
CA ASP A 386 71.41 -123.82 -24.34
C ASP A 386 72.88 -124.19 -24.00
N GLU A 387 73.23 -124.38 -22.71
CA GLU A 387 74.56 -124.81 -22.24
C GLU A 387 74.60 -126.23 -21.63
N GLU A 388 73.65 -127.11 -21.98
CA GLU A 388 73.70 -128.54 -21.62
C GLU A 388 73.75 -129.47 -22.85
#